data_AF-A0A534K746-F1
#
_entry.id   AF-A0A534K746-F1
#
_cell.length_a   1.000
_cell.length_b   1.000
_cell.length_c   1.000
_cell.angle_alpha   90.00
_cell.angle_beta   90.00
_cell.angle_gamma   90.00
#
_symmetry.space_group_name_H-M   'P 1'
#
loop_
_entity.id
_entity.type
_entity.pdbx_description
1 polymer ?
#
loop_
_entity_poly.entity_id
_entity_poly.type
_entity_poly.pdbx_seq_one_letter_code
_entity_poly.pdbx_strand_id
1 'polypeptide(L)'
;VISEADIADRNPTTSLPAGAVFVAPVEASAKGTFQSDVPIPSVGTLIEGMTWTFRDGRVTDFTAKKNLKSSQLNYAEGTGAKDRFASFGIGLNKK
;
A
#
# COMPACT_ATOMS: atom_id res chain seq x y z
N VAL A 1 -1.24 17.93 16.85
CA VAL A 1 -0.75 17.07 15.74
C VAL A 1 -1.13 17.70 14.42
N ILE A 2 -2.40 18.05 14.21
CA ILE A 2 -2.81 18.97 13.15
C ILE A 2 -2.58 20.41 13.65
N SER A 3 -1.89 21.22 12.86
CA SER A 3 -1.52 22.61 13.12
C SER A 3 -2.35 23.59 12.27
N GLU A 4 -2.25 24.89 12.55
CA GLU A 4 -2.89 25.92 11.71
C GLU A 4 -2.37 25.90 10.27
N ALA A 5 -1.09 25.57 10.08
CA ALA A 5 -0.50 25.41 8.75
C ALA A 5 -1.15 24.23 7.99
N ASP A 6 -1.39 23.10 8.65
CA ASP A 6 -2.07 21.96 8.02
C ASP A 6 -3.50 22.31 7.59
N ILE A 7 -4.21 23.15 8.36
CA ILE A 7 -5.54 23.63 7.99
C ILE A 7 -5.47 24.58 6.80
N ALA A 8 -4.49 25.50 6.77
CA ALA A 8 -4.27 26.39 5.63
C ALA A 8 -3.96 25.60 4.34
N ASP A 9 -3.22 24.50 4.46
CA ASP A 9 -2.87 23.59 3.36
C ASP A 9 -3.98 22.57 3.02
N ARG A 10 -5.15 22.66 3.65
CA ARG A 10 -6.30 21.76 3.46
C ARG A 10 -5.98 20.29 3.75
N ASN A 11 -5.13 20.03 4.74
CA ASN A 11 -4.81 18.70 5.25
C ASN A 11 -5.32 18.50 6.69
N PRO A 12 -6.64 18.44 6.94
CA PRO A 12 -7.20 18.40 8.29
C PRO A 12 -7.18 16.99 8.92
N THR A 13 -6.29 16.10 8.48
CA THR A 13 -6.25 14.71 8.93
C THR A 13 -4.82 14.27 9.23
N THR A 14 -4.69 13.37 10.21
CA THR A 14 -3.42 12.72 10.54
C THR A 14 -3.70 11.33 11.08
N SER A 15 -2.74 10.42 10.92
CA SER A 15 -2.73 9.13 11.60
C SER A 15 -1.86 9.19 12.84
N LEU A 16 -2.26 8.47 13.89
CA LEU A 16 -1.44 8.23 15.08
C LEU A 16 -1.27 6.72 15.29
N PRO A 17 -0.04 6.22 15.53
CA PRO A 17 1.22 6.96 15.53
C PRO A 17 1.55 7.54 14.14
N ALA A 18 2.20 8.71 14.14
CA ALA A 18 2.69 9.36 12.92
C ALA A 18 4.06 8.77 12.52
N GLY A 19 4.72 9.42 11.55
CA GLY A 19 6.08 9.05 11.15
C GLY A 19 6.16 8.34 9.81
N ALA A 20 5.24 8.63 8.89
CA ALA A 20 5.39 8.27 7.48
C ALA A 20 4.99 9.45 6.60
N VAL A 21 5.66 9.58 5.46
CA VAL A 21 5.26 10.48 4.38
C VAL A 21 4.75 9.65 3.21
N PHE A 22 3.73 10.16 2.52
CA PHE A 22 3.09 9.46 1.41
C PHE A 22 3.03 10.36 0.18
N VAL A 23 3.13 9.74 -0.99
CA VAL A 23 2.94 10.40 -2.28
C VAL A 23 2.14 9.51 -3.22
N ALA A 24 1.30 10.12 -4.05
CA ALA A 24 0.64 9.43 -5.15
C ALA A 24 1.66 9.19 -6.28
N PRO A 25 1.95 7.93 -6.64
CA PRO A 25 2.83 7.64 -7.76
C PRO A 25 2.13 7.95 -9.10
N VAL A 26 2.93 8.11 -10.17
CA VAL A 26 2.40 8.16 -11.54
C VAL A 26 1.80 6.79 -11.88
N GLU A 27 0.51 6.76 -12.24
CA GLU A 27 -0.26 5.51 -12.33
C GLU A 27 0.38 4.43 -13.22
N ALA A 28 1.01 4.83 -14.32
CA ALA A 28 1.59 3.93 -15.32
C ALA A 28 3.06 3.55 -15.04
N SER A 29 3.68 4.07 -13.97
CA SER A 29 5.14 3.97 -13.79
C SER A 29 5.62 2.72 -13.03
N ALA A 30 4.73 2.00 -12.36
CA ALA A 30 5.13 0.84 -11.55
C ALA A 30 5.66 -0.29 -12.45
N LYS A 31 6.93 -0.68 -12.23
CA LYS A 31 7.60 -1.79 -12.92
C LYS A 31 8.57 -2.49 -11.97
N GLY A 32 8.45 -3.81 -11.86
CA GLY A 32 9.32 -4.64 -11.02
C GLY A 32 8.55 -5.47 -10.01
N THR A 33 9.23 -5.90 -8.95
CA THR A 33 8.65 -6.80 -7.94
C THR A 33 8.88 -6.24 -6.55
N PHE A 34 7.80 -6.16 -5.76
CA PHE A 34 7.83 -5.90 -4.33
C PHE A 34 7.71 -7.23 -3.58
N GLN A 35 8.51 -7.41 -2.53
CA GLN A 35 8.36 -8.50 -1.58
C GLN A 35 8.34 -7.94 -0.16
N SER A 36 7.34 -8.34 0.63
CA SER A 36 7.23 -7.90 2.01
C SER A 36 8.25 -8.62 2.89
N ASP A 37 8.94 -7.85 3.73
CA ASP A 37 9.85 -8.33 4.77
C ASP A 37 9.14 -8.58 6.11
N VAL A 38 7.94 -8.03 6.28
CA VAL A 38 7.06 -8.24 7.44
C VAL A 38 5.69 -8.84 7.04
N PRO A 39 4.97 -9.51 7.95
CA PRO A 39 3.60 -9.96 7.71
C PRO A 39 2.62 -8.79 7.54
N ILE A 40 1.65 -8.93 6.63
CA ILE A 40 0.62 -7.93 6.34
C ILE A 40 -0.70 -8.37 6.97
N PRO A 41 -1.29 -7.60 7.89
CA PRO A 41 -2.62 -7.90 8.42
C PRO A 41 -3.70 -7.67 7.35
N SER A 42 -4.55 -8.67 7.14
CA SER A 42 -5.73 -8.61 6.27
C SER A 42 -6.87 -9.40 6.89
N VAL A 43 -7.97 -8.71 7.22
CA VAL A 43 -9.26 -9.27 7.69
C VAL A 43 -9.10 -10.45 8.68
N GLY A 44 -8.42 -10.21 9.81
CA GLY A 44 -8.23 -11.21 10.86
C GLY A 44 -7.16 -12.27 10.58
N THR A 45 -6.43 -12.17 9.48
CA THR A 45 -5.32 -13.07 9.13
C THR A 45 -4.03 -12.28 8.87
N LEU A 46 -2.88 -12.95 9.00
CA LEU A 46 -1.58 -12.40 8.60
C LEU A 46 -1.13 -13.04 7.29
N ILE A 47 -0.91 -12.22 6.27
CA ILE A 47 -0.31 -12.67 5.00
C ILE A 47 1.20 -12.62 5.15
N GLU A 48 1.88 -13.75 4.94
CA GLU A 48 3.34 -13.85 5.11
C GLU A 48 4.04 -13.89 3.74
N GLY A 49 5.12 -13.11 3.58
CA GLY A 49 5.96 -13.11 2.37
C GLY A 49 5.20 -12.73 1.11
N MET A 50 4.39 -11.68 1.18
CA MET A 50 3.62 -11.18 0.05
C MET A 50 4.55 -10.71 -1.06
N THR A 51 4.27 -11.09 -2.30
CA THR A 51 5.00 -10.64 -3.48
C THR A 51 4.03 -10.07 -4.49
N TRP A 52 4.33 -8.90 -5.06
CA TRP A 52 3.59 -8.25 -6.14
C TRP A 52 4.52 -7.97 -7.31
N THR A 53 4.11 -8.34 -8.52
CA THR A 53 4.83 -8.04 -9.76
C THR A 53 4.04 -7.04 -10.59
N PHE A 54 4.71 -5.97 -11.00
CA PHE A 54 4.15 -4.86 -11.76
C PHE A 54 4.76 -4.76 -13.16
N ARG A 55 3.91 -4.48 -14.16
CA ARG A 55 4.30 -4.09 -15.52
C ARG A 55 3.38 -2.97 -15.99
N ASP A 56 3.97 -1.91 -16.54
CA ASP A 56 3.24 -0.76 -17.09
C ASP A 56 2.18 -0.18 -16.13
N GLY A 57 2.52 -0.08 -14.84
CA GLY A 57 1.63 0.43 -13.80
C GLY A 57 0.65 -0.57 -13.21
N ARG A 58 0.60 -1.80 -13.75
CA ARG A 58 -0.40 -2.81 -13.39
C ARG A 58 0.20 -4.03 -12.72
N VAL A 59 -0.55 -4.59 -11.79
CA VAL A 59 -0.25 -5.88 -11.18
C VAL A 59 -0.49 -6.99 -12.20
N THR A 60 0.54 -7.77 -12.51
CA THR A 60 0.46 -8.92 -13.42
C THR A 60 0.51 -10.26 -12.69
N ASP A 61 1.07 -10.28 -11.49
CA ASP A 61 1.16 -11.47 -10.64
C ASP A 61 1.27 -11.08 -9.18
N PHE A 62 0.74 -11.93 -8.29
CA PHE A 62 0.93 -11.78 -6.86
C PHE A 62 0.87 -13.14 -6.15
N THR A 63 1.76 -13.35 -5.19
CA THR A 63 1.90 -14.61 -4.45
C THR A 63 2.14 -14.34 -2.97
N ALA A 64 1.99 -15.37 -2.12
CA ALA A 64 2.30 -15.28 -0.70
C ALA A 64 2.73 -16.66 -0.18
N LYS A 65 3.56 -16.68 0.87
CA LYS A 65 3.97 -17.92 1.55
C LYS A 65 2.83 -18.51 2.37
N LYS A 66 2.00 -17.66 2.98
CA LYS A 66 0.78 -18.06 3.70
C LYS A 66 -0.36 -17.09 3.45
N ASN A 67 -1.60 -17.59 3.52
CA ASN A 67 -2.84 -16.80 3.48
C ASN A 67 -3.03 -15.95 2.22
N LEU A 68 -2.58 -16.43 1.05
CA LEU A 68 -2.73 -15.74 -0.24
C LEU A 68 -4.18 -15.31 -0.52
N LYS A 69 -5.17 -16.17 -0.21
CA LYS A 69 -6.59 -15.85 -0.43
C LYS A 69 -7.04 -14.57 0.28
N SER A 70 -6.48 -14.25 1.44
CA SER A 70 -6.80 -13.02 2.18
C SER A 70 -6.31 -11.75 1.48
N SER A 71 -5.32 -11.85 0.59
CA SER A 71 -4.89 -10.73 -0.24
C SER A 71 -5.78 -10.48 -1.46
N GLN A 72 -6.52 -11.52 -1.85
CA GLN A 72 -7.36 -11.50 -3.05
C GLN A 72 -8.74 -10.92 -2.81
N LEU A 73 -9.19 -10.81 -1.54
CA LEU A 73 -10.55 -10.37 -1.22
C LEU A 73 -10.91 -9.04 -1.88
N ASN A 74 -10.08 -8.01 -1.69
CA ASN A 74 -10.30 -6.71 -2.31
C ASN A 74 -9.99 -6.70 -3.82
N TYR A 75 -9.10 -7.58 -4.27
CA TYR A 75 -8.69 -7.64 -5.67
C TYR A 75 -9.73 -8.32 -6.57
N ALA A 76 -10.43 -9.34 -6.08
CA ALA A 76 -11.46 -10.06 -6.81
C ALA A 76 -12.73 -9.22 -6.95
N GLU A 77 -13.15 -8.56 -5.86
CA GLU A 77 -14.37 -7.75 -5.80
C GLU A 77 -14.16 -6.30 -6.26
N GLY A 78 -12.91 -5.86 -6.38
CA GLY A 78 -12.58 -4.50 -6.78
C GLY A 78 -13.11 -4.16 -8.18
N THR A 79 -13.55 -2.92 -8.36
CA THR A 79 -13.90 -2.35 -9.68
C THR A 79 -12.96 -1.18 -10.01
N GLY A 80 -12.90 -0.79 -11.28
CA GLY A 80 -12.02 0.30 -11.72
C GLY A 80 -10.53 -0.08 -11.70
N ALA A 81 -9.67 0.84 -11.25
CA ALA A 81 -8.21 0.74 -11.28
C ALA A 81 -7.61 -0.14 -10.15
N LYS A 82 -8.29 -1.25 -9.81
CA LYS A 82 -7.93 -2.15 -8.71
C LYS A 82 -6.55 -2.80 -8.84
N ASP A 83 -6.02 -2.83 -10.06
CA ASP A 83 -4.74 -3.42 -10.42
C ASP A 83 -3.60 -2.40 -10.46
N ARG A 84 -3.81 -1.16 -10.01
CA ARG A 84 -2.79 -0.10 -10.01
C ARG A 84 -2.20 0.16 -8.62
N PHE A 85 -0.96 0.66 -8.61
CA PHE A 85 -0.27 1.08 -7.39
C PHE A 85 -0.66 2.51 -7.01
N ALA A 86 -1.36 2.68 -5.87
CA ALA A 86 -2.04 3.94 -5.56
C ALA A 86 -1.28 4.88 -4.60
N SER A 87 -0.37 4.37 -3.77
CA SER A 87 0.32 5.16 -2.76
C SER A 87 1.70 4.59 -2.46
N PHE A 88 2.69 5.46 -2.41
CA PHE A 88 4.05 5.14 -1.98
C PHE A 88 4.34 5.86 -0.67
N GLY A 89 4.64 5.09 0.38
CA GLY A 89 4.93 5.60 1.71
C GLY A 89 6.36 5.31 2.15
N ILE A 90 6.98 6.26 2.84
CA ILE A 90 8.28 6.06 3.49
C ILE A 90 8.09 6.29 5.00
N GLY A 91 8.39 5.25 5.79
CA GLY A 91 8.45 5.35 7.25
C GLY A 91 9.72 6.07 7.70
N LEU A 92 9.57 6.99 8.64
CA LEU A 92 10.64 7.84 9.20
C LEU A 92 10.98 7.46 10.65
N ASN A 93 10.22 6.55 11.26
CA ASN A 93 10.48 6.04 12.61
C ASN A 93 11.75 5.17 12.60
N LYS A 94 12.55 5.26 13.68
CA LYS A 94 13.73 4.39 13.85
C LYS A 94 13.29 2.93 13.97
N LYS A 95 14.02 2.04 13.31
CA LYS A 95 13.85 0.58 13.48
C LYS A 95 14.28 0.14 14.87
#